data_AF-A0A1G0YMI5-F1
#
_entry.id   AF-A0A1G0YMI5-F1
#
_cell.length_a   1.000
_cell.length_b   1.000
_cell.length_c   1.000
_cell.angle_alpha   90.00
_cell.angle_beta   90.00
_cell.angle_gamma   90.00
#
_symmetry.space_group_name_H-M   'P 1'
#
loop_
_entity.id
_entity.type
_entity.pdbx_description
1 polymer ?
#
loop_
_entity_poly.entity_id
_entity_poly.type
_entity_poly.pdbx_seq_one_letter_code
_entity_poly.pdbx_strand_id
1 'polypeptide(L)'
;MNKEEIKKILKKSGLKKGDIVLLHSSYAAIGKVDGGGDSVIDAFLETLGKDGTLAVPVFGSLGILTELVSKRPGAIKSVHPKAGVAAIGKDAEKICAKHWEADIAHAENTPYTRIADMGGYICLMGVDQDRNTTLHTVEELLRLPYLEESSVAAFETPEGKTVSKSWKFFPGPHRDFVQLDGILRESGKMKTFMIGNAVTRLIKGREMIDIMLETGRKNPAFALCSNPNCADCVKQRANLNRSILSEESFKLSVSAALAGRYVPEIVENMKAAGVDAVELDYLNGMPFNLLKKDFIARAVMEFKENKISVSSFRFQAIPENFSEMLDLALDNSVDRIIIPLAGNFESAIAEAEEKGISVSLFNTNISSITVSEALLKLKEKGLKPKFTFNAANFALSGEKPFLKSYKQKLKRFIDQLDIEDALFSGIFETPANGSAEIKEMISILRCASYSGFMTLGAKNRIVSNLNDTVSSFISLLKTM
;
A
#
# COMPACT_ATOMS: atom_id res chain seq x y z
N MET A 1 2.26 25.21 38.94
CA MET A 1 3.51 25.55 38.22
C MET A 1 3.35 26.95 37.66
N ASN A 2 4.40 27.77 37.66
CA ASN A 2 4.36 29.14 37.16
C ASN A 2 5.23 29.33 35.90
N LYS A 3 5.14 30.51 35.27
CA LYS A 3 5.85 30.87 34.03
C LYS A 3 7.37 30.67 34.12
N GLU A 4 8.01 31.06 35.23
CA GLU A 4 9.47 30.98 35.37
C GLU A 4 9.96 29.53 35.48
N GLU A 5 9.18 28.66 36.13
CA GLU A 5 9.46 27.21 36.17
C GLU A 5 9.42 26.61 34.77
N ILE A 6 8.41 26.95 33.96
CA ILE A 6 8.29 26.49 32.57
C ILE A 6 9.49 26.98 31.75
N LYS A 7 9.85 28.27 31.84
CA LYS A 7 11.05 28.84 31.16
C LYS A 7 12.33 28.09 31.53
N LYS A 8 12.51 27.75 32.80
CA LYS A 8 13.69 26.99 33.26
C LYS A 8 13.74 25.59 32.63
N ILE A 9 12.60 24.92 32.53
CA ILE A 9 12.48 23.61 31.88
C ILE A 9 12.77 23.71 30.38
N LEU A 10 12.17 24.68 29.68
CA LEU A 10 12.40 24.90 28.25
C LEU A 10 13.87 25.20 27.93
N LYS A 11 14.56 26.01 28.75
CA LYS A 11 16.00 26.24 28.59
C LYS A 11 16.82 24.97 28.83
N LYS A 12 16.46 24.17 29.84
CA LYS A 12 17.13 22.91 30.17
C LYS A 12 16.92 21.83 29.09
N SER A 13 15.80 21.85 28.36
CA SER A 13 15.59 20.97 27.22
C SER A 13 16.53 21.28 26.05
N GLY A 14 17.10 22.49 26.04
CA GLY A 14 18.08 22.95 25.05
C GLY A 14 17.53 23.97 24.07
N LEU A 15 16.30 24.46 24.25
CA LEU A 15 15.79 25.62 23.50
C LEU A 15 16.59 26.87 23.88
N LYS A 16 16.90 27.66 22.87
CA LYS A 16 17.70 28.88 22.96
C LYS A 16 16.93 30.06 22.37
N LYS A 17 17.45 31.27 22.66
CA LYS A 17 16.99 32.47 21.98
C LYS A 17 17.22 32.34 20.48
N GLY A 18 16.25 32.76 19.67
CA GLY A 18 16.29 32.65 18.22
C GLY A 18 15.72 31.35 17.66
N ASP A 19 15.38 30.36 18.49
CA ASP A 19 14.80 29.12 17.99
C ASP A 19 13.36 29.34 17.48
N ILE A 20 12.97 28.47 16.54
CA ILE A 20 11.60 28.37 16.03
C ILE A 20 10.97 27.10 16.60
N VAL A 21 9.74 27.17 17.10
CA VAL A 21 9.04 26.01 17.67
C VAL A 21 7.64 25.90 17.08
N LEU A 22 7.35 24.78 16.42
CA LEU A 22 5.99 24.35 16.09
C LEU A 22 5.44 23.54 17.27
N LEU A 23 4.46 24.09 17.97
CA LEU A 23 3.88 23.52 19.17
C LEU A 23 2.55 22.81 18.88
N HIS A 24 2.50 21.52 19.21
CA HIS A 24 1.28 20.75 19.39
C HIS A 24 1.10 20.49 20.89
N SER A 25 -0.10 20.70 21.44
CA SER A 25 -0.24 20.70 22.89
C SER A 25 -1.58 20.22 23.42
N SER A 26 -1.55 19.65 24.63
CA SER A 26 -2.69 19.45 25.50
C SER A 26 -2.47 20.23 26.80
N TYR A 27 -3.15 21.37 26.93
CA TYR A 27 -3.04 22.21 28.14
C TYR A 27 -3.44 21.45 29.41
N ALA A 28 -4.48 20.61 29.33
CA ALA A 28 -4.96 19.82 30.45
C ALA A 28 -3.89 18.85 31.00
N ALA A 29 -3.00 18.35 30.14
CA ALA A 29 -1.93 17.44 30.55
C ALA A 29 -0.86 18.10 31.42
N ILE A 30 -0.74 19.43 31.41
CA ILE A 30 0.27 20.16 32.20
C ILE A 30 -0.10 20.14 33.70
N GLY A 31 -1.40 20.15 34.01
CA GLY A 31 -1.92 20.40 35.35
C GLY A 31 -2.15 21.89 35.63
N LYS A 32 -2.15 22.29 36.90
CA LYS A 32 -2.44 23.68 37.29
C LYS A 32 -1.27 24.62 36.96
N VAL A 33 -1.54 25.60 36.10
CA VAL A 33 -0.60 26.67 35.73
C VAL A 33 -1.09 28.01 36.25
N ASP A 34 -0.25 28.71 37.03
CA ASP A 34 -0.55 30.04 37.53
C ASP A 34 -0.52 31.04 36.34
N GLY A 35 -1.60 31.81 36.17
CA GLY A 35 -1.80 32.68 35.00
C GLY A 35 -2.28 31.94 33.74
N GLY A 36 -2.67 30.67 33.85
CA GLY A 36 -3.38 29.96 32.80
C GLY A 36 -2.53 29.63 31.56
N GLY A 37 -3.21 29.48 30.41
CA GLY A 37 -2.56 29.20 29.13
C GLY A 37 -1.64 30.33 28.66
N ASP A 38 -1.95 31.58 29.01
CA ASP A 38 -1.11 32.73 28.69
C ASP A 38 0.28 32.64 29.30
N SER A 39 0.39 32.21 30.56
CA SER A 39 1.68 31.95 31.19
C SER A 39 2.51 30.90 30.46
N VAL A 40 1.88 29.90 29.85
CA VAL A 40 2.58 28.88 29.05
C VAL A 40 3.12 29.48 27.76
N ILE A 41 2.29 30.26 27.05
CA ILE A 41 2.69 30.91 25.80
C ILE A 41 3.78 31.95 26.06
N ASP A 42 3.65 32.76 27.10
CA ASP A 42 4.66 33.73 27.53
C ASP A 42 5.98 33.03 27.88
N ALA A 43 5.92 31.87 28.54
CA ALA A 43 7.12 31.09 28.83
C ALA A 43 7.88 30.66 27.57
N PHE A 44 7.16 30.23 26.51
CA PHE A 44 7.76 29.94 25.21
C PHE A 44 8.32 31.22 24.59
N LEU A 45 7.50 32.28 24.41
CA LEU A 45 7.92 33.51 23.75
C LEU A 45 9.13 34.18 24.44
N GLU A 46 9.15 34.23 25.77
CA GLU A 46 10.28 34.79 26.53
C GLU A 46 11.53 33.90 26.48
N THR A 47 11.38 32.58 26.33
CA THR A 47 12.51 31.66 26.16
C THR A 47 13.15 31.81 24.77
N LEU A 48 12.32 31.90 23.73
CA LEU A 48 12.74 32.10 22.34
C LEU A 48 13.25 33.53 22.10
N GLY A 49 12.76 34.51 22.88
CA GLY A 49 13.14 35.91 22.78
C GLY A 49 12.67 36.57 21.49
N LYS A 50 13.03 37.85 21.31
CA LYS A 50 12.62 38.67 20.15
C LYS A 50 13.05 38.13 18.78
N ASP A 51 14.11 37.31 18.76
CA ASP A 51 14.68 36.73 17.56
C ASP A 51 14.12 35.34 17.23
N GLY A 52 13.33 34.74 18.13
CA GLY A 52 12.73 33.43 17.91
C GLY A 52 11.27 33.52 17.47
N THR A 53 10.66 32.37 17.18
CA THR A 53 9.29 32.29 16.66
C THR A 53 8.54 31.09 17.23
N LEU A 54 7.34 31.32 17.76
CA LEU A 54 6.41 30.28 18.19
C LEU A 54 5.32 30.10 17.13
N ALA A 55 5.12 28.87 16.66
CA ALA A 55 4.11 28.50 15.69
C ALA A 55 3.17 27.42 16.25
N VAL A 56 1.91 27.41 15.78
CA VAL A 56 0.88 26.41 16.13
C VAL A 56 0.02 26.10 14.89
N PRO A 57 -0.43 24.85 14.70
CA PRO A 57 -1.44 24.54 13.67
C PRO A 57 -2.78 25.20 14.04
N VAL A 58 -3.55 25.73 13.08
CA VAL A 58 -4.82 26.48 13.31
C VAL A 58 -5.96 26.04 12.39
N PHE A 59 -6.02 24.76 12.04
CA PHE A 59 -7.14 24.17 11.29
C PHE A 59 -8.07 23.40 12.24
N GLY A 60 -9.35 23.75 12.28
CA GLY A 60 -10.31 23.11 13.19
C GLY A 60 -10.04 23.41 14.68
N SER A 61 -10.41 22.48 15.55
CA SER A 61 -10.28 22.62 17.01
C SER A 61 -9.07 21.84 17.54
N LEU A 62 -7.99 22.57 17.87
CA LEU A 62 -6.68 22.00 18.23
C LEU A 62 -6.20 22.40 19.64
N GLY A 63 -7.14 22.74 20.52
CA GLY A 63 -6.88 23.06 21.92
C GLY A 63 -6.65 24.55 22.22
N ILE A 64 -6.72 24.89 23.51
CA ILE A 64 -6.80 26.29 23.97
C ILE A 64 -5.53 27.10 23.70
N LEU A 65 -4.33 26.49 23.77
CA LEU A 65 -3.08 27.23 23.54
C LEU A 65 -2.96 27.69 22.08
N THR A 66 -3.40 26.85 21.15
CA THR A 66 -3.49 27.20 19.73
C THR A 66 -4.38 28.42 19.51
N GLU A 67 -5.59 28.41 20.11
CA GLU A 67 -6.53 29.50 19.98
C GLU A 67 -5.95 30.81 20.54
N LEU A 68 -5.36 30.76 21.73
CA LEU A 68 -4.72 31.90 22.38
C LEU A 68 -3.56 32.47 21.54
N VAL A 69 -2.65 31.62 21.04
CA VAL A 69 -1.57 32.06 20.14
C VAL A 69 -2.16 32.73 18.90
N SER A 70 -3.20 32.15 18.30
CA SER A 70 -3.81 32.70 17.07
C SER A 70 -4.52 34.06 17.25
N LYS A 71 -4.86 34.44 18.49
CA LYS A 71 -5.56 35.70 18.81
C LYS A 71 -4.64 36.77 19.38
N ARG A 72 -3.37 36.45 19.64
CA ARG A 72 -2.42 37.39 20.24
C ARG A 72 -2.01 38.49 19.26
N PRO A 73 -1.71 39.70 19.76
CA PRO A 73 -1.11 40.76 18.95
C PRO A 73 0.19 40.27 18.29
N GLY A 74 0.35 40.57 17.00
CA GLY A 74 1.52 40.14 16.22
C GLY A 74 1.47 38.70 15.70
N ALA A 75 0.38 37.96 15.94
CA ALA A 75 0.18 36.66 15.32
C ALA A 75 -0.11 36.79 13.81
N ILE A 76 0.69 36.13 12.99
CA ILE A 76 0.48 35.99 11.55
C ILE A 76 -0.14 34.61 11.29
N LYS A 77 -1.19 34.56 10.47
CA LYS A 77 -1.85 33.30 10.07
C LYS A 77 -1.59 33.03 8.61
N SER A 78 -1.21 31.81 8.31
CA SER A 78 -1.21 31.34 6.92
C SER A 78 -2.64 31.06 6.46
N VAL A 79 -2.91 31.34 5.20
CA VAL A 79 -4.19 31.06 4.56
C VAL A 79 -4.17 29.64 4.03
N HIS A 80 -4.81 28.70 4.73
CA HIS A 80 -5.03 27.34 4.25
C HIS A 80 -6.15 26.66 5.07
N PRO A 81 -7.25 26.17 4.47
CA PRO A 81 -8.41 25.69 5.21
C PRO A 81 -8.17 24.37 5.95
N LYS A 82 -7.26 23.52 5.45
CA LYS A 82 -7.04 22.17 5.98
C LYS A 82 -5.71 21.95 6.73
N ALA A 83 -4.82 22.95 6.74
CA ALA A 83 -3.43 22.80 7.20
C ALA A 83 -2.85 24.12 7.74
N GLY A 84 -3.70 25.11 8.03
CA GLY A 84 -3.25 26.44 8.46
C GLY A 84 -2.32 26.41 9.68
N VAL A 85 -1.43 27.37 9.74
CA VAL A 85 -0.48 27.63 10.83
C VAL A 85 -0.52 29.10 11.22
N ALA A 86 -0.52 29.38 12.52
CA ALA A 86 -0.30 30.71 13.07
C ALA A 86 1.08 30.78 13.73
N ALA A 87 1.76 31.92 13.61
CA ALA A 87 3.07 32.15 14.19
C ALA A 87 3.21 33.54 14.81
N ILE A 88 4.00 33.66 15.88
CA ILE A 88 4.36 34.91 16.55
C ILE A 88 5.89 34.94 16.68
N GLY A 89 6.52 36.00 16.20
CA GLY A 89 7.96 36.21 16.32
C GLY A 89 8.60 36.67 15.02
N LYS A 90 9.93 36.70 15.01
CA LYS A 90 10.76 37.28 13.94
C LYS A 90 10.45 36.71 12.54
N ASP A 91 10.18 35.41 12.46
CA ASP A 91 10.02 34.69 11.19
C ASP A 91 8.55 34.38 10.86
N ALA A 92 7.58 34.93 11.61
CA ALA A 92 6.17 34.60 11.46
C ALA A 92 5.64 34.85 10.04
N GLU A 93 5.97 36.00 9.43
CA GLU A 93 5.57 36.32 8.06
C GLU A 93 6.15 35.33 7.05
N LYS A 94 7.44 34.99 7.19
CA LYS A 94 8.13 34.06 6.29
C LYS A 94 7.57 32.65 6.38
N ILE A 95 7.30 32.18 7.60
CA ILE A 95 6.71 30.86 7.84
C ILE A 95 5.31 30.78 7.21
N CYS A 96 4.47 31.79 7.43
CA CYS A 96 3.07 31.76 7.03
C CYS A 96 2.80 32.19 5.56
N ALA A 97 3.78 32.76 4.87
CA ALA A 97 3.62 33.32 3.53
C ALA A 97 3.08 32.30 2.50
N LYS A 98 2.19 32.74 1.60
CA LYS A 98 1.82 31.99 0.37
C LYS A 98 1.36 30.54 0.57
N HIS A 99 0.90 30.15 1.74
CA HIS A 99 0.47 28.76 1.99
C HIS A 99 -0.71 28.37 1.08
N TRP A 100 -1.59 29.32 0.76
CA TRP A 100 -2.72 29.11 -0.13
C TRP A 100 -2.33 28.80 -1.58
N GLU A 101 -1.14 29.23 -2.02
CA GLU A 101 -0.62 28.95 -3.36
C GLU A 101 -0.16 27.49 -3.49
N ALA A 102 0.19 26.82 -2.39
CA ALA A 102 0.74 25.47 -2.40
C ALA A 102 -0.25 24.44 -2.94
N ASP A 103 0.21 23.57 -3.86
CA ASP A 103 -0.61 22.50 -4.47
C ASP A 103 -0.76 21.27 -3.58
N ILE A 104 -0.02 21.25 -2.48
CA ILE A 104 0.08 20.17 -1.52
C ILE A 104 0.06 20.79 -0.12
N ALA A 105 -0.60 20.13 0.83
CA ALA A 105 -1.04 20.77 2.07
C ALA A 105 0.06 20.88 3.14
N HIS A 106 1.04 19.98 3.17
CA HIS A 106 2.06 19.91 4.23
C HIS A 106 3.49 19.81 3.72
N ALA A 107 3.72 19.57 2.43
CA ALA A 107 5.04 19.38 1.84
C ALA A 107 5.68 20.68 1.32
N GLU A 108 6.12 20.72 0.07
CA GLU A 108 6.93 21.78 -0.49
C GLU A 108 6.21 23.13 -0.43
N ASN A 109 6.96 24.19 -0.09
CA ASN A 109 6.44 25.56 0.01
C ASN A 109 5.34 25.77 1.06
N THR A 110 5.25 24.92 2.07
CA THR A 110 4.32 25.06 3.20
C THR A 110 5.03 25.51 4.48
N PRO A 111 4.31 25.97 5.51
CA PRO A 111 4.89 26.29 6.81
C PRO A 111 5.70 25.14 7.43
N TYR A 112 5.28 23.89 7.23
CA TYR A 112 5.90 22.72 7.86
C TYR A 112 7.33 22.49 7.36
N THR A 113 7.55 22.53 6.03
CA THR A 113 8.90 22.41 5.46
C THR A 113 9.75 23.63 5.75
N ARG A 114 9.19 24.85 5.71
CA ARG A 114 9.92 26.08 6.07
C ARG A 114 10.42 26.08 7.50
N ILE A 115 9.59 25.66 8.47
CA ILE A 115 10.00 25.54 9.86
C ILE A 115 11.17 24.56 9.97
N ALA A 116 11.11 23.41 9.29
CA ALA A 116 12.20 22.45 9.27
C ALA A 116 13.49 23.02 8.63
N ASP A 117 13.38 23.67 7.47
CA ASP A 117 14.49 24.30 6.72
C ASP A 117 15.18 25.40 7.51
N MET A 118 14.43 26.13 8.32
CA MET A 118 14.95 27.19 9.18
C MET A 118 15.52 26.65 10.49
N GLY A 119 15.67 25.32 10.61
CA GLY A 119 16.22 24.68 11.80
C GLY A 119 15.26 24.70 12.99
N GLY A 120 13.95 24.80 12.76
CA GLY A 120 12.93 24.81 13.80
C GLY A 120 12.75 23.45 14.49
N TYR A 121 12.12 23.50 15.66
CA TYR A 121 11.74 22.34 16.47
C TYR A 121 10.27 22.02 16.31
N ILE A 122 9.94 20.74 16.39
CA ILE A 122 8.59 20.24 16.65
C ILE A 122 8.52 19.92 18.15
N CYS A 123 7.53 20.48 18.83
CA CYS A 123 7.29 20.29 20.25
C CYS A 123 5.91 19.66 20.45
N LEU A 124 5.87 18.45 20.99
CA LEU A 124 4.64 17.75 21.36
C LEU A 124 4.51 17.78 22.89
N MET A 125 3.73 18.71 23.42
CA MET A 125 3.58 18.94 24.86
C MET A 125 2.28 18.33 25.38
N GLY A 126 2.38 17.18 26.04
CA GLY A 126 1.21 16.46 26.57
C GLY A 126 0.38 15.78 25.49
N VAL A 127 0.96 15.59 24.30
CA VAL A 127 0.40 14.83 23.17
C VAL A 127 1.48 13.90 22.61
N ASP A 128 1.05 12.87 21.90
CA ASP A 128 1.92 11.93 21.19
C ASP A 128 2.05 12.29 19.70
N GLN A 129 2.67 11.40 18.93
CA GLN A 129 2.90 11.56 17.51
C GLN A 129 1.60 11.57 16.68
N ASP A 130 0.47 11.10 17.21
CA ASP A 130 -0.83 11.16 16.52
C ASP A 130 -1.35 12.60 16.36
N ARG A 131 -0.73 13.57 17.05
CA ARG A 131 -0.98 15.00 16.87
C ARG A 131 0.10 15.71 16.08
N ASN A 132 1.15 15.00 15.63
CA ASN A 132 2.27 15.59 14.91
C ASN A 132 1.98 15.72 13.41
N THR A 133 1.42 16.86 13.01
CA THR A 133 1.07 17.14 11.61
C THR A 133 2.26 17.07 10.65
N THR A 134 3.50 17.28 11.13
CA THR A 134 4.69 17.22 10.28
C THR A 134 4.98 15.80 9.77
N LEU A 135 4.39 14.76 10.36
CA LEU A 135 4.51 13.40 9.82
C LEU A 135 3.75 13.25 8.48
N HIS A 136 2.70 14.03 8.23
CA HIS A 136 2.04 14.07 6.92
C HIS A 136 2.91 14.71 5.83
N THR A 137 3.79 15.67 6.20
CA THR A 137 4.81 16.20 5.28
C THR A 137 5.65 15.07 4.69
N VAL A 138 5.98 14.05 5.48
CA VAL A 138 6.80 12.92 5.01
C VAL A 138 6.04 12.05 4.01
N GLU A 139 4.78 11.72 4.31
CA GLU A 139 3.94 10.96 3.38
C GLU A 139 3.81 11.68 2.03
N GLU A 140 3.52 12.97 2.08
CA GLU A 140 3.38 13.82 0.90
C GLU A 140 4.70 13.91 0.13
N LEU A 141 5.84 14.17 0.77
CA LEU A 141 7.15 14.22 0.11
C LEU A 141 7.53 12.91 -0.59
N LEU A 142 7.10 11.76 -0.05
CA LEU A 142 7.28 10.45 -0.68
C LEU A 142 6.27 10.16 -1.79
N ARG A 143 5.23 10.99 -1.95
CA ARG A 143 4.15 10.82 -2.93
C ARG A 143 3.54 9.43 -2.87
N LEU A 144 3.29 8.96 -1.64
CA LEU A 144 2.85 7.58 -1.41
C LEU A 144 1.58 7.26 -2.23
N PRO A 145 1.53 6.11 -2.92
CA PRO A 145 0.45 5.79 -3.86
C PRO A 145 -0.96 5.75 -3.27
N TYR A 146 -1.08 5.60 -1.95
CA TYR A 146 -2.36 5.56 -1.27
C TYR A 146 -2.92 6.95 -0.91
N LEU A 147 -2.16 8.02 -1.13
CA LEU A 147 -2.60 9.38 -0.86
C LEU A 147 -3.55 9.84 -1.95
N GLU A 148 -4.64 10.50 -1.55
CA GLU A 148 -5.72 10.88 -2.45
C GLU A 148 -5.73 12.39 -2.69
N GLU A 149 -6.49 12.85 -3.67
CA GLU A 149 -6.78 14.27 -3.79
C GLU A 149 -7.84 14.66 -2.76
N SER A 150 -7.59 15.74 -2.01
CA SER A 150 -8.52 16.19 -0.98
C SER A 150 -9.85 16.65 -1.57
N SER A 151 -10.92 16.65 -0.78
CA SER A 151 -12.14 17.39 -1.14
C SER A 151 -11.86 18.89 -1.39
N VAL A 152 -12.49 19.44 -2.43
CA VAL A 152 -12.41 20.86 -2.77
C VAL A 152 -12.89 21.70 -1.59
N ALA A 153 -12.11 22.73 -1.23
CA ALA A 153 -12.48 23.71 -0.22
C ALA A 153 -12.45 25.12 -0.81
N ALA A 154 -13.50 25.90 -0.52
CA ALA A 154 -13.55 27.32 -0.81
C ALA A 154 -12.96 28.13 0.35
N PHE A 155 -12.14 29.14 0.05
CA PHE A 155 -11.54 30.04 1.05
C PHE A 155 -11.18 31.39 0.42
N GLU A 156 -10.95 32.40 1.25
CA GLU A 156 -10.52 33.73 0.81
C GLU A 156 -8.99 33.84 0.81
N THR A 157 -8.41 34.31 -0.28
CA THR A 157 -6.97 34.61 -0.38
C THR A 157 -6.62 35.91 0.38
N PRO A 158 -5.33 36.17 0.68
CA PRO A 158 -4.91 37.44 1.28
C PRO A 158 -5.34 38.69 0.49
N GLU A 159 -5.58 38.55 -0.82
CA GLU A 159 -6.04 39.62 -1.71
C GLU A 159 -7.57 39.80 -1.68
N GLY A 160 -8.30 39.08 -0.82
CA GLY A 160 -9.75 39.16 -0.68
C GLY A 160 -10.53 38.45 -1.78
N LYS A 161 -9.90 37.55 -2.54
CA LYS A 161 -10.57 36.76 -3.58
C LYS A 161 -10.99 35.42 -3.03
N THR A 162 -12.23 35.01 -3.29
CA THR A 162 -12.67 33.63 -3.02
C THR A 162 -12.12 32.70 -4.10
N VAL A 163 -11.44 31.63 -3.67
CA VAL A 163 -10.95 30.57 -4.55
C VAL A 163 -11.43 29.21 -4.04
N SER A 164 -11.53 28.23 -4.93
CA SER A 164 -11.82 26.83 -4.59
C SER A 164 -10.68 25.96 -5.06
N LYS A 165 -10.09 25.18 -4.15
CA LYS A 165 -8.91 24.37 -4.42
C LYS A 165 -9.02 22.99 -3.76
N SER A 166 -8.40 22.00 -4.39
CA SER A 166 -8.06 20.68 -3.83
C SER A 166 -6.54 20.54 -3.78
N TRP A 167 -6.06 19.67 -2.89
CA TRP A 167 -4.64 19.41 -2.70
C TRP A 167 -4.33 17.96 -3.03
N LYS A 168 -3.27 17.77 -3.81
CA LYS A 168 -2.81 16.44 -4.22
C LYS A 168 -2.08 15.78 -3.06
N PHE A 169 -2.05 14.45 -3.06
CA PHE A 169 -1.37 13.63 -2.06
C PHE A 169 -1.83 13.90 -0.62
N PHE A 170 -3.07 14.31 -0.44
CA PHE A 170 -3.59 14.66 0.87
C PHE A 170 -3.68 13.40 1.75
N PRO A 171 -3.23 13.47 3.01
CA PRO A 171 -3.26 12.33 3.91
C PRO A 171 -4.70 11.87 4.18
N GLY A 172 -4.87 10.54 4.17
CA GLY A 172 -6.12 9.88 4.48
C GLY A 172 -6.42 9.87 5.98
N PRO A 173 -7.59 9.34 6.38
CA PRO A 173 -8.17 9.58 7.69
C PRO A 173 -7.35 8.97 8.86
N HIS A 174 -7.10 7.66 8.82
CA HIS A 174 -6.44 6.96 9.94
C HIS A 174 -4.93 6.79 9.71
N ARG A 175 -4.14 7.06 10.75
CA ARG A 175 -2.69 6.82 10.83
C ARG A 175 -2.36 6.18 12.16
N ASP A 176 -1.36 5.32 12.16
CA ASP A 176 -0.70 4.90 13.39
C ASP A 176 0.65 5.61 13.46
N PHE A 177 0.62 6.87 13.88
CA PHE A 177 1.83 7.64 14.13
C PHE A 177 2.43 7.34 15.50
N VAL A 178 1.64 6.78 16.43
CA VAL A 178 2.10 6.40 17.76
C VAL A 178 3.24 5.38 17.66
N GLN A 179 3.15 4.40 16.75
CA GLN A 179 4.22 3.43 16.54
C GLN A 179 5.57 4.05 16.10
N LEU A 180 5.55 5.26 15.52
CA LEU A 180 6.75 5.95 15.04
C LEU A 180 7.55 6.61 16.18
N ASP A 181 6.96 6.76 17.36
CA ASP A 181 7.62 7.38 18.52
C ASP A 181 8.88 6.59 18.94
N GLY A 182 8.83 5.26 18.85
CA GLY A 182 9.95 4.37 19.14
C GLY A 182 11.16 4.66 18.26
N ILE A 183 10.95 4.74 16.94
CA ILE A 183 12.00 5.03 15.95
C ILE A 183 12.63 6.40 16.21
N LEU A 184 11.81 7.43 16.46
CA LEU A 184 12.29 8.77 16.73
C LEU A 184 13.06 8.87 18.05
N ARG A 185 12.64 8.13 19.08
CA ARG A 185 13.34 8.06 20.37
C ARG A 185 14.68 7.34 20.25
N GLU A 186 14.69 6.20 19.59
CA GLU A 186 15.88 5.35 19.41
C GLU A 186 16.93 6.00 18.51
N SER A 187 16.53 6.93 17.63
CA SER A 187 17.47 7.76 16.86
C SER A 187 18.40 8.64 17.70
N GLY A 188 18.06 8.88 18.98
CA GLY A 188 18.77 9.82 19.85
C GLY A 188 18.58 11.31 19.50
N LYS A 189 17.76 11.63 18.48
CA LYS A 189 17.48 13.01 18.03
C LYS A 189 16.30 13.66 18.75
N MET A 190 15.40 12.87 19.30
CA MET A 190 14.27 13.35 20.09
C MET A 190 14.62 13.41 21.58
N LYS A 191 14.33 14.54 22.22
CA LYS A 191 14.39 14.68 23.68
C LYS A 191 13.01 14.52 24.29
N THR A 192 12.96 13.86 25.44
CA THR A 192 11.74 13.74 26.25
C THR A 192 11.97 14.32 27.65
N PHE A 193 11.04 15.15 28.12
CA PHE A 193 11.09 15.78 29.45
C PHE A 193 9.67 16.13 29.92
N MET A 194 9.53 16.58 31.17
CA MET A 194 8.23 16.94 31.75
C MET A 194 8.05 18.46 31.84
N ILE A 195 6.88 18.98 31.46
CA ILE A 195 6.42 20.33 31.82
C ILE A 195 5.16 20.13 32.67
N GLY A 196 5.26 20.35 33.98
CA GLY A 196 4.23 19.92 34.92
C GLY A 196 4.05 18.41 34.82
N ASN A 197 2.82 17.97 34.57
CA ASN A 197 2.47 16.57 34.34
C ASN A 197 2.55 16.16 32.85
N ALA A 198 2.85 17.09 31.94
CA ALA A 198 2.86 16.82 30.52
C ALA A 198 4.20 16.22 30.08
N VAL A 199 4.16 14.99 29.58
CA VAL A 199 5.26 14.41 28.80
C VAL A 199 5.45 15.25 27.54
N THR A 200 6.64 15.80 27.36
CA THR A 200 6.99 16.71 26.28
C THR A 200 8.08 16.11 25.42
N ARG A 201 7.86 16.06 24.11
CA ARG A 201 8.83 15.62 23.11
C ARG A 201 9.32 16.82 22.31
N LEU A 202 10.61 16.89 22.07
CA LEU A 202 11.24 17.96 21.30
C LEU A 202 12.25 17.38 20.32
N ILE A 203 12.06 17.64 19.03
CA ILE A 203 12.91 17.17 17.94
C ILE A 203 13.09 18.27 16.89
N LYS A 204 14.26 18.36 16.25
CA LYS A 204 14.44 19.27 15.10
C LYS A 204 13.59 18.77 13.93
N GLY A 205 12.81 19.67 13.31
CA GLY A 205 11.88 19.31 12.25
C GLY A 205 12.57 18.63 11.06
N ARG A 206 13.74 19.15 10.66
CA ARG A 206 14.56 18.56 9.58
C ARG A 206 15.05 17.16 9.94
N GLU A 207 15.57 16.95 11.15
CA GLU A 207 16.03 15.62 11.59
C GLU A 207 14.86 14.61 11.61
N MET A 208 13.68 15.01 12.08
CA MET A 208 12.50 14.15 12.07
C MET A 208 12.09 13.76 10.65
N ILE A 209 11.99 14.74 9.74
CA ILE A 209 11.62 14.52 8.34
C ILE A 209 12.63 13.57 7.69
N ASP A 210 13.93 13.78 7.87
CA ASP A 210 14.96 12.99 7.20
C ASP A 210 14.94 11.52 7.68
N ILE A 211 14.80 11.28 9.00
CA ILE A 211 14.65 9.92 9.56
C ILE A 211 13.40 9.25 8.99
N MET A 212 12.27 9.95 8.96
CA MET A 212 11.00 9.38 8.51
C MET A 212 10.95 9.19 6.99
N LEU A 213 11.64 10.01 6.20
CA LEU A 213 11.83 9.79 4.77
C LEU A 213 12.63 8.50 4.51
N GLU A 214 13.69 8.25 5.28
CA GLU A 214 14.44 6.99 5.18
C GLU A 214 13.56 5.78 5.55
N THR A 215 12.81 5.88 6.65
CA THR A 215 11.85 4.85 7.08
C THR A 215 10.79 4.58 6.01
N GLY A 216 10.17 5.62 5.47
CA GLY A 216 9.10 5.50 4.48
C GLY A 216 9.58 4.98 3.12
N ARG A 217 10.82 5.27 2.70
CA ARG A 217 11.42 4.66 1.50
C ARG A 217 11.61 3.15 1.64
N LYS A 218 12.01 2.68 2.83
CA LYS A 218 12.17 1.24 3.11
C LYS A 218 10.82 0.54 3.32
N ASN A 219 9.89 1.21 3.98
CA ASN A 219 8.55 0.72 4.25
C ASN A 219 7.50 1.79 3.92
N PRO A 220 6.97 1.83 2.70
CA PRO A 220 5.92 2.78 2.30
C PRO A 220 4.66 2.74 3.16
N ALA A 221 4.44 1.66 3.91
CA ALA A 221 3.30 1.52 4.81
C ALA A 221 3.61 1.93 6.27
N PHE A 222 4.72 2.63 6.53
CA PHE A 222 5.20 2.97 7.88
C PHE A 222 4.16 3.68 8.75
N ALA A 223 3.23 4.42 8.15
CA ALA A 223 2.20 5.18 8.86
C ALA A 223 0.86 4.44 8.98
N LEU A 224 0.74 3.23 8.42
CA LEU A 224 -0.49 2.43 8.42
C LEU A 224 -0.46 1.44 9.58
N CYS A 225 -1.57 1.25 10.29
CA CYS A 225 -1.65 0.23 11.32
C CYS A 225 -1.66 -1.18 10.72
N SER A 226 -1.36 -2.18 11.55
CA SER A 226 -1.45 -3.61 11.23
C SER A 226 -2.81 -4.24 11.55
N ASN A 227 -3.76 -3.49 12.10
CA ASN A 227 -5.08 -3.99 12.45
C ASN A 227 -5.86 -4.42 11.18
N PRO A 228 -6.17 -5.72 11.00
CA PRO A 228 -6.87 -6.20 9.81
C PRO A 228 -8.31 -5.68 9.71
N ASN A 229 -8.88 -5.17 10.80
CA ASN A 229 -10.23 -4.61 10.84
C ASN A 229 -10.25 -3.09 10.57
N CYS A 230 -9.09 -2.46 10.32
CA CYS A 230 -9.04 -1.04 9.95
C CYS A 230 -9.23 -0.89 8.44
N ALA A 231 -10.48 -0.61 8.02
CA ALA A 231 -10.85 -0.51 6.61
C ALA A 231 -9.96 0.48 5.82
N ASP A 232 -9.63 1.63 6.42
CA ASP A 232 -8.78 2.64 5.77
C ASP A 232 -7.37 2.14 5.52
N CYS A 233 -6.72 1.56 6.54
CA CYS A 233 -5.35 1.05 6.39
C CYS A 233 -5.28 -0.19 5.49
N VAL A 234 -6.32 -1.03 5.48
CA VAL A 234 -6.43 -2.15 4.53
C VAL A 234 -6.52 -1.63 3.09
N LYS A 235 -7.43 -0.68 2.81
CA LYS A 235 -7.57 -0.06 1.48
C LYS A 235 -6.26 0.60 1.04
N GLN A 236 -5.61 1.35 1.93
CA GLN A 236 -4.37 2.06 1.61
C GLN A 236 -3.21 1.09 1.35
N ARG A 237 -3.14 -0.03 2.08
CA ARG A 237 -2.16 -1.10 1.82
C ARG A 237 -2.42 -1.80 0.49
N ALA A 238 -3.69 -2.04 0.15
CA ALA A 238 -4.07 -2.57 -1.16
C ALA A 238 -3.60 -1.65 -2.30
N ASN A 239 -3.68 -0.33 -2.14
CA ASN A 239 -3.18 0.62 -3.14
C ASN A 239 -1.65 0.58 -3.29
N LEU A 240 -0.90 0.32 -2.21
CA LEU A 240 0.54 0.08 -2.31
C LEU A 240 0.84 -1.18 -3.12
N ASN A 241 0.11 -2.27 -2.86
CA ASN A 241 0.27 -3.52 -3.61
C ASN A 241 -0.03 -3.30 -5.10
N ARG A 242 -1.12 -2.61 -5.44
CA ARG A 242 -1.44 -2.24 -6.84
C ARG A 242 -0.33 -1.43 -7.49
N SER A 243 0.23 -0.45 -6.79
CA SER A 243 1.34 0.36 -7.32
C SER A 243 2.55 -0.51 -7.65
N ILE A 244 2.96 -1.39 -6.73
CA ILE A 244 4.09 -2.30 -6.94
C ILE A 244 3.81 -3.22 -8.14
N LEU A 245 2.62 -3.80 -8.22
CA LEU A 245 2.24 -4.70 -9.31
C LEU A 245 2.13 -3.98 -10.66
N SER A 246 1.81 -2.68 -10.68
CA SER A 246 1.72 -1.89 -11.90
C SER A 246 3.07 -1.59 -12.56
N GLU A 247 4.16 -1.73 -11.80
CA GLU A 247 5.53 -1.58 -12.29
C GLU A 247 6.07 -2.88 -12.93
N GLU A 248 5.37 -4.00 -12.74
CA GLU A 248 5.76 -5.29 -13.28
C GLU A 248 5.27 -5.47 -14.73
N SER A 249 6.06 -6.23 -15.51
CA SER A 249 5.69 -6.56 -16.91
C SER A 249 4.59 -7.62 -17.02
N PHE A 250 4.45 -8.47 -16.00
CA PHE A 250 3.43 -9.51 -15.91
C PHE A 250 2.17 -9.02 -15.21
N LYS A 251 1.07 -9.78 -15.34
CA LYS A 251 -0.17 -9.53 -14.59
C LYS A 251 -0.30 -10.54 -13.45
N LEU A 252 -0.55 -10.08 -12.23
CA LEU A 252 -0.91 -10.96 -11.11
C LEU A 252 -2.38 -11.33 -11.21
N SER A 253 -2.68 -12.63 -11.15
CA SER A 253 -4.02 -13.18 -10.99
C SER A 253 -4.09 -14.04 -9.73
N VAL A 254 -5.28 -14.30 -9.22
CA VAL A 254 -5.50 -15.22 -8.08
C VAL A 254 -6.53 -16.27 -8.45
N SER A 255 -6.34 -17.50 -8.00
CA SER A 255 -7.38 -18.52 -8.06
C SER A 255 -8.61 -18.08 -7.25
N ALA A 256 -9.81 -18.21 -7.81
CA ALA A 256 -11.06 -17.98 -7.09
C ALA A 256 -11.15 -18.84 -5.82
N ALA A 257 -10.67 -20.09 -5.88
CA ALA A 257 -10.61 -21.01 -4.74
C ALA A 257 -9.69 -20.56 -3.59
N LEU A 258 -8.66 -19.75 -3.88
CA LEU A 258 -7.81 -19.11 -2.88
C LEU A 258 -8.47 -17.84 -2.33
N ALA A 259 -9.13 -17.08 -3.21
CA ALA A 259 -9.66 -15.77 -2.87
C ALA A 259 -10.95 -15.82 -2.03
N GLY A 260 -11.72 -16.91 -2.08
CA GLY A 260 -12.92 -17.06 -1.27
C GLY A 260 -13.85 -18.17 -1.77
N ARG A 261 -15.05 -18.26 -1.19
CA ARG A 261 -16.06 -19.25 -1.59
C ARG A 261 -17.14 -18.68 -2.50
N TYR A 262 -17.59 -17.46 -2.21
CA TYR A 262 -18.68 -16.78 -2.94
C TYR A 262 -18.17 -15.51 -3.61
N VAL A 263 -18.82 -15.05 -4.69
CA VAL A 263 -18.38 -13.86 -5.44
C VAL A 263 -18.19 -12.62 -4.55
N PRO A 264 -19.15 -12.25 -3.66
CA PRO A 264 -18.97 -11.07 -2.80
C PRO A 264 -17.74 -11.16 -1.88
N GLU A 265 -17.50 -12.34 -1.30
CA GLU A 265 -16.35 -12.62 -0.43
C GLU A 265 -15.03 -12.55 -1.22
N ILE A 266 -14.99 -13.16 -2.42
CA ILE A 266 -13.82 -13.10 -3.31
C ILE A 266 -13.52 -11.65 -3.65
N VAL A 267 -14.52 -10.87 -4.03
CA VAL A 267 -14.38 -9.44 -4.37
C VAL A 267 -13.82 -8.66 -3.19
N GLU A 268 -14.35 -8.86 -1.98
CA GLU A 268 -13.90 -8.18 -0.77
C GLU A 268 -12.43 -8.50 -0.45
N ASN A 269 -12.08 -9.79 -0.44
CA ASN A 269 -10.73 -10.26 -0.16
C ASN A 269 -9.73 -9.75 -1.20
N MET A 270 -10.08 -9.78 -2.49
CA MET A 270 -9.21 -9.28 -3.57
C MET A 270 -8.99 -7.77 -3.49
N LYS A 271 -10.05 -7.00 -3.18
CA LYS A 271 -9.93 -5.56 -2.98
C LYS A 271 -9.03 -5.22 -1.80
N ALA A 272 -9.13 -5.97 -0.69
CA ALA A 272 -8.29 -5.84 0.49
C ALA A 272 -6.82 -6.23 0.21
N ALA A 273 -6.60 -7.24 -0.64
CA ALA A 273 -5.27 -7.69 -1.03
C ALA A 273 -4.60 -6.76 -2.07
N GLY A 274 -5.39 -6.01 -2.84
CA GLY A 274 -4.89 -5.15 -3.92
C GLY A 274 -4.60 -5.90 -5.22
N VAL A 275 -5.44 -6.89 -5.56
CA VAL A 275 -5.34 -7.69 -6.79
C VAL A 275 -6.62 -7.53 -7.60
N ASP A 276 -6.50 -7.30 -8.90
CA ASP A 276 -7.63 -6.92 -9.77
C ASP A 276 -7.88 -7.95 -10.91
N ALA A 277 -7.34 -9.17 -10.79
CA ALA A 277 -7.58 -10.27 -11.74
C ALA A 277 -7.79 -11.61 -11.01
N VAL A 278 -8.83 -12.35 -11.42
CA VAL A 278 -9.21 -13.65 -10.86
C VAL A 278 -9.25 -14.73 -11.95
N GLU A 279 -8.65 -15.88 -11.66
CA GLU A 279 -8.79 -17.10 -12.44
C GLU A 279 -9.97 -17.90 -11.89
N LEU A 280 -10.99 -18.14 -12.71
CA LEU A 280 -12.20 -18.84 -12.27
C LEU A 280 -12.00 -20.35 -12.37
N ASP A 281 -11.73 -20.99 -11.23
CA ASP A 281 -11.53 -22.44 -11.09
C ASP A 281 -12.61 -23.10 -10.22
N TYR A 282 -12.94 -22.49 -9.08
CA TYR A 282 -13.99 -22.92 -8.16
C TYR A 282 -14.90 -21.76 -7.82
N LEU A 283 -16.17 -22.08 -7.60
CA LEU A 283 -17.14 -21.14 -7.05
C LEU A 283 -18.18 -21.93 -6.24
N ASN A 284 -18.66 -21.36 -5.14
CA ASN A 284 -19.55 -22.02 -4.17
C ASN A 284 -18.98 -23.33 -3.58
N GLY A 285 -17.66 -23.52 -3.63
CA GLY A 285 -16.96 -24.71 -3.10
C GLY A 285 -16.93 -25.91 -4.04
N MET A 286 -17.29 -25.74 -5.32
CA MET A 286 -17.19 -26.79 -6.35
C MET A 286 -16.55 -26.24 -7.63
N PRO A 287 -16.04 -27.10 -8.54
CA PRO A 287 -15.56 -26.66 -9.83
C PRO A 287 -16.61 -25.83 -10.54
N PHE A 288 -16.23 -24.63 -11.01
CA PHE A 288 -17.21 -23.65 -11.49
C PHE A 288 -18.05 -24.17 -12.67
N ASN A 289 -17.48 -25.06 -13.49
CA ASN A 289 -18.10 -25.67 -14.66
C ASN A 289 -19.24 -26.65 -14.34
N LEU A 290 -19.43 -27.01 -13.06
CA LEU A 290 -20.57 -27.80 -12.60
C LEU A 290 -21.76 -26.92 -12.20
N LEU A 291 -21.61 -25.59 -12.19
CA LEU A 291 -22.67 -24.64 -11.89
C LEU A 291 -23.50 -24.35 -13.14
N LYS A 292 -24.71 -23.82 -12.93
CA LYS A 292 -25.57 -23.39 -14.05
C LYS A 292 -24.90 -22.24 -14.82
N LYS A 293 -24.99 -22.26 -16.15
CA LYS A 293 -24.40 -21.23 -17.04
C LYS A 293 -24.80 -19.81 -16.65
N ASP A 294 -26.09 -19.57 -16.42
CA ASP A 294 -26.59 -18.25 -15.99
C ASP A 294 -25.98 -17.77 -14.68
N PHE A 295 -25.64 -18.71 -13.78
CA PHE A 295 -24.97 -18.37 -12.53
C PHE A 295 -23.51 -17.95 -12.79
N ILE A 296 -22.78 -18.68 -13.64
CA ILE A 296 -21.41 -18.35 -14.03
C ILE A 296 -21.36 -16.99 -14.74
N ALA A 297 -22.28 -16.73 -15.67
CA ALA A 297 -22.36 -15.44 -16.37
C ALA A 297 -22.60 -14.28 -15.41
N ARG A 298 -23.52 -14.43 -14.44
CA ARG A 298 -23.72 -13.43 -13.38
C ARG A 298 -22.48 -13.24 -12.51
N ALA A 299 -21.77 -14.30 -12.17
CA ALA A 299 -20.54 -14.21 -11.39
C ALA A 299 -19.46 -13.41 -12.13
N VAL A 300 -19.26 -13.66 -13.44
CA VAL A 300 -18.32 -12.89 -14.26
C VAL A 300 -18.72 -11.42 -14.36
N MET A 301 -20.02 -11.15 -14.52
CA MET A 301 -20.55 -9.79 -14.52
C MET A 301 -20.29 -9.06 -13.20
N GLU A 302 -20.55 -9.71 -12.06
CA GLU A 302 -20.34 -9.14 -10.72
C GLU A 302 -18.85 -8.84 -10.45
N PHE A 303 -17.91 -9.71 -10.89
CA PHE A 303 -16.48 -9.39 -10.84
C PHE A 303 -16.16 -8.12 -11.66
N LYS A 304 -16.67 -8.04 -12.89
CA LYS A 304 -16.46 -6.89 -13.79
C LYS A 304 -17.02 -5.58 -13.21
N GLU A 305 -18.22 -5.60 -12.63
CA GLU A 305 -18.83 -4.46 -11.94
C GLU A 305 -17.96 -3.96 -10.77
N ASN A 306 -17.24 -4.89 -10.13
CA ASN A 306 -16.31 -4.60 -9.05
C ASN A 306 -14.87 -4.29 -9.52
N LYS A 307 -14.67 -4.09 -10.82
CA LYS A 307 -13.37 -3.83 -11.46
C LYS A 307 -12.35 -4.95 -11.28
N ILE A 308 -12.81 -6.18 -11.15
CA ILE A 308 -11.99 -7.39 -11.13
C ILE A 308 -12.16 -8.10 -12.47
N SER A 309 -11.07 -8.28 -13.19
CA SER A 309 -11.06 -8.99 -14.47
C SER A 309 -11.04 -10.50 -14.23
N VAL A 310 -11.83 -11.26 -15.00
CA VAL A 310 -11.69 -12.72 -15.04
C VAL A 310 -10.60 -13.06 -16.05
N SER A 311 -9.43 -13.46 -15.57
CA SER A 311 -8.22 -13.69 -16.39
C SER A 311 -8.29 -14.94 -17.25
N SER A 312 -9.00 -15.96 -16.76
CA SER A 312 -9.25 -17.21 -17.48
C SER A 312 -10.29 -18.08 -16.79
N PHE A 313 -10.83 -19.03 -17.54
CA PHE A 313 -11.56 -20.18 -17.02
C PHE A 313 -10.60 -21.37 -16.88
N ARG A 314 -10.42 -21.88 -15.65
CA ARG A 314 -9.58 -23.05 -15.39
C ARG A 314 -10.42 -24.28 -15.10
N PHE A 315 -10.22 -25.33 -15.88
CA PHE A 315 -10.86 -26.63 -15.67
C PHE A 315 -9.89 -27.63 -15.04
N GLN A 316 -10.36 -28.39 -14.05
CA GLN A 316 -9.56 -29.46 -13.42
C GLN A 316 -9.47 -30.72 -14.30
N ALA A 317 -10.43 -30.88 -15.19
CA ALA A 317 -10.51 -31.91 -16.23
C ALA A 317 -11.25 -31.29 -17.44
N ILE A 318 -10.97 -31.78 -18.65
CA ILE A 318 -11.69 -31.32 -19.85
C ILE A 318 -13.16 -31.74 -19.70
N PRO A 319 -14.11 -30.80 -19.63
CA PRO A 319 -15.52 -31.12 -19.43
C PRO A 319 -16.13 -31.77 -20.67
N GLU A 320 -17.15 -32.62 -20.48
CA GLU A 320 -17.87 -33.24 -21.61
C GLU A 320 -18.60 -32.20 -22.47
N ASN A 321 -19.07 -31.12 -21.85
CA ASN A 321 -19.71 -29.99 -22.52
C ASN A 321 -18.72 -28.85 -22.85
N PHE A 322 -17.49 -29.19 -23.27
CA PHE A 322 -16.44 -28.19 -23.53
C PHE A 322 -16.85 -27.10 -24.53
N SER A 323 -17.49 -27.46 -25.64
CA SER A 323 -18.00 -26.50 -26.63
C SER A 323 -18.89 -25.43 -26.01
N GLU A 324 -19.81 -25.85 -25.15
CA GLU A 324 -20.73 -24.95 -24.47
C GLU A 324 -20.01 -24.02 -23.47
N MET A 325 -18.91 -24.50 -22.88
CA MET A 325 -18.07 -23.69 -22.01
C MET A 325 -17.22 -22.68 -22.78
N LEU A 326 -16.83 -22.99 -24.02
CA LEU A 326 -16.20 -22.03 -24.94
C LEU A 326 -17.17 -20.90 -25.30
N ASP A 327 -18.42 -21.25 -25.63
CA ASP A 327 -19.47 -20.25 -25.92
C ASP A 327 -19.72 -19.35 -24.71
N LEU A 328 -19.86 -19.95 -23.53
CA LEU A 328 -20.01 -19.21 -22.28
C LEU A 328 -18.83 -18.25 -22.02
N ALA A 329 -17.60 -18.68 -22.30
CA ALA A 329 -16.42 -17.84 -22.14
C ALA A 329 -16.46 -16.63 -23.09
N LEU A 330 -16.78 -16.85 -24.37
CA LEU A 330 -16.92 -15.77 -25.37
C LEU A 330 -18.02 -14.78 -25.02
N ASP A 331 -19.20 -15.27 -24.64
CA ASP A 331 -20.35 -14.46 -24.23
C ASP A 331 -20.02 -13.53 -23.05
N ASN A 332 -19.04 -13.92 -22.24
CA ASN A 332 -18.57 -13.18 -21.06
C ASN A 332 -17.21 -12.50 -21.28
N SER A 333 -16.72 -12.41 -22.52
CA SER A 333 -15.44 -11.78 -22.88
C SER A 333 -14.22 -12.38 -22.17
N VAL A 334 -14.24 -13.70 -21.92
CA VAL A 334 -13.11 -14.47 -21.41
C VAL A 334 -12.49 -15.23 -22.58
N ASP A 335 -11.31 -14.78 -23.03
CA ASP A 335 -10.63 -15.28 -24.23
C ASP A 335 -9.55 -16.33 -23.92
N ARG A 336 -9.42 -16.74 -22.64
CA ARG A 336 -8.39 -17.65 -22.17
C ARG A 336 -8.96 -18.78 -21.33
N ILE A 337 -8.56 -19.99 -21.69
CA ILE A 337 -8.93 -21.23 -21.01
C ILE A 337 -7.67 -21.98 -20.58
N ILE A 338 -7.73 -22.55 -19.38
CA ILE A 338 -6.69 -23.41 -18.83
C ILE A 338 -7.27 -24.82 -18.64
N ILE A 339 -6.63 -25.83 -19.23
CA ILE A 339 -7.00 -27.24 -19.12
C ILE A 339 -5.77 -28.10 -18.78
N PRO A 340 -5.95 -29.29 -18.16
CA PRO A 340 -4.81 -30.15 -17.88
C PRO A 340 -4.20 -30.73 -19.16
N LEU A 341 -2.91 -31.01 -19.13
CA LEU A 341 -2.21 -31.84 -20.12
C LEU A 341 -2.56 -33.32 -19.87
N ALA A 342 -3.84 -33.65 -19.98
CA ALA A 342 -4.42 -34.97 -19.79
C ALA A 342 -5.73 -35.09 -20.60
N GLY A 343 -6.16 -36.32 -20.86
CA GLY A 343 -7.36 -36.57 -21.66
C GLY A 343 -7.22 -36.14 -23.12
N ASN A 344 -8.32 -35.77 -23.77
CA ASN A 344 -8.36 -35.40 -25.19
C ASN A 344 -8.01 -33.91 -25.43
N PHE A 345 -6.89 -33.44 -24.88
CA PHE A 345 -6.49 -32.03 -24.95
C PHE A 345 -6.19 -31.55 -26.37
N GLU A 346 -5.75 -32.43 -27.28
CA GLU A 346 -5.48 -32.06 -28.67
C GLU A 346 -6.76 -31.57 -29.39
N SER A 347 -7.86 -32.31 -29.23
CA SER A 347 -9.15 -31.94 -29.82
C SER A 347 -9.71 -30.67 -29.17
N ALA A 348 -9.56 -30.54 -27.85
CA ALA A 348 -9.97 -29.34 -27.13
C ALA A 348 -9.25 -28.07 -27.61
N ILE A 349 -7.94 -28.15 -27.88
CA ILE A 349 -7.18 -27.02 -28.44
C ILE A 349 -7.70 -26.65 -29.84
N ALA A 350 -7.88 -27.63 -30.72
CA ALA A 350 -8.38 -27.38 -32.07
C ALA A 350 -9.75 -26.68 -32.05
N GLU A 351 -10.68 -27.19 -31.24
CA GLU A 351 -12.01 -26.62 -31.08
C GLU A 351 -12.00 -25.18 -30.53
N ALA A 352 -11.14 -24.91 -29.55
CA ALA A 352 -11.01 -23.57 -28.98
C ALA A 352 -10.37 -22.58 -29.94
N GLU A 353 -9.37 -23.00 -30.72
CA GLU A 353 -8.72 -22.17 -31.74
C GLU A 353 -9.69 -21.77 -32.86
N GLU A 354 -10.60 -22.67 -33.26
CA GLU A 354 -11.69 -22.36 -34.23
C GLU A 354 -12.61 -21.24 -33.73
N LYS A 355 -12.84 -21.18 -32.42
CA LYS A 355 -13.62 -20.13 -31.75
C LYS A 355 -12.79 -18.90 -31.36
N GLY A 356 -11.50 -18.87 -31.68
CA GLY A 356 -10.61 -17.75 -31.34
C GLY A 356 -10.22 -17.66 -29.87
N ILE A 357 -10.40 -18.73 -29.09
CA ILE A 357 -10.06 -18.79 -27.66
C ILE A 357 -8.67 -19.39 -27.48
N SER A 358 -7.86 -18.74 -26.66
CA SER A 358 -6.51 -19.20 -26.32
C SER A 358 -6.58 -20.30 -25.25
N VAL A 359 -6.05 -21.48 -25.56
CA VAL A 359 -5.90 -22.57 -24.59
C VAL A 359 -4.48 -22.65 -24.06
N SER A 360 -4.35 -22.69 -22.73
CA SER A 360 -3.10 -22.98 -22.05
C SER A 360 -3.19 -24.31 -21.30
N LEU A 361 -2.18 -25.16 -21.49
CA LEU A 361 -2.10 -26.47 -20.85
C LEU A 361 -1.32 -26.35 -19.54
N PHE A 362 -1.78 -26.96 -18.46
CA PHE A 362 -0.98 -27.12 -17.25
C PHE A 362 -0.53 -28.57 -17.04
N ASN A 363 0.67 -28.77 -16.49
CA ASN A 363 1.22 -30.09 -16.21
C ASN A 363 0.53 -30.76 -15.01
N THR A 364 0.22 -32.05 -15.13
CA THR A 364 -0.44 -32.87 -14.09
C THR A 364 0.48 -33.95 -13.53
N ASN A 365 1.46 -33.58 -12.70
CA ASN A 365 2.47 -34.49 -12.13
C ASN A 365 3.22 -35.33 -13.19
N ILE A 366 3.52 -34.71 -14.33
CA ILE A 366 4.29 -35.30 -15.43
C ILE A 366 5.63 -34.59 -15.59
N SER A 367 6.62 -35.30 -16.14
CA SER A 367 7.97 -34.79 -16.33
C SER A 367 8.02 -33.62 -17.32
N SER A 368 8.96 -32.69 -17.14
CA SER A 368 9.19 -31.58 -18.06
C SER A 368 9.56 -32.02 -19.48
N ILE A 369 10.16 -33.21 -19.63
CA ILE A 369 10.45 -33.83 -20.94
C ILE A 369 9.14 -34.19 -21.64
N THR A 370 8.26 -34.93 -20.96
CA THR A 370 6.95 -35.35 -21.49
C THR A 370 6.10 -34.14 -21.89
N VAL A 371 6.10 -33.08 -21.08
CA VAL A 371 5.42 -31.82 -21.41
C VAL A 371 5.99 -31.22 -22.69
N SER A 372 7.32 -31.12 -22.79
CA SER A 372 7.96 -30.50 -23.97
C SER A 372 7.68 -31.27 -25.25
N GLU A 373 7.74 -32.60 -25.20
CA GLU A 373 7.38 -33.48 -26.33
C GLU A 373 5.92 -33.29 -26.75
N ALA A 374 4.99 -33.21 -25.81
CA ALA A 374 3.57 -32.98 -26.11
C ALA A 374 3.34 -31.62 -26.79
N LEU A 375 3.92 -30.54 -26.25
CA LEU A 375 3.80 -29.20 -26.82
C LEU A 375 4.44 -29.09 -28.21
N LEU A 376 5.57 -29.77 -28.43
CA LEU A 376 6.21 -29.82 -29.75
C LEU A 376 5.35 -30.56 -30.78
N LYS A 377 4.77 -31.71 -30.41
CA LYS A 377 3.84 -32.46 -31.28
C LYS A 377 2.62 -31.63 -31.67
N LEU A 378 2.04 -30.88 -30.74
CA LEU A 378 0.93 -29.96 -31.02
C LEU A 378 1.35 -28.88 -32.04
N LYS A 379 2.54 -28.30 -31.86
CA LYS A 379 3.09 -27.31 -32.78
C LYS A 379 3.35 -27.89 -34.17
N GLU A 380 3.85 -29.12 -34.27
CA GLU A 380 4.05 -29.84 -35.53
C GLU A 380 2.73 -30.09 -36.27
N LYS A 381 1.63 -30.26 -35.53
CA LYS A 381 0.25 -30.35 -36.08
C LYS A 381 -0.34 -28.99 -36.50
N GLY A 382 0.42 -27.90 -36.38
CA GLY A 382 -0.02 -26.55 -36.75
C GLY A 382 -0.82 -25.80 -35.68
N LEU A 383 -1.02 -26.40 -34.50
CA LEU A 383 -1.68 -25.77 -33.37
C LEU A 383 -0.72 -24.80 -32.65
N LYS A 384 -1.27 -23.89 -31.84
CA LYS A 384 -0.52 -22.85 -31.11
C LYS A 384 -0.59 -23.08 -29.59
N PRO A 385 0.03 -24.16 -29.07
CA PRO A 385 -0.10 -24.50 -27.68
C PRO A 385 0.57 -23.45 -26.78
N LYS A 386 -0.11 -23.08 -25.70
CA LYS A 386 0.46 -22.32 -24.59
C LYS A 386 0.57 -23.20 -23.35
N PHE A 387 1.38 -22.78 -22.40
CA PHE A 387 1.71 -23.57 -21.22
C PHE A 387 1.60 -22.74 -19.93
N THR A 388 0.72 -23.18 -19.04
CA THR A 388 0.63 -22.76 -17.65
C THR A 388 1.61 -23.60 -16.87
N PHE A 389 2.76 -23.04 -16.56
CA PHE A 389 3.83 -23.70 -15.83
C PHE A 389 3.45 -23.83 -14.37
N ASN A 390 3.09 -25.04 -13.92
CA ASN A 390 2.88 -25.31 -12.50
C ASN A 390 4.13 -25.98 -11.91
N ALA A 391 4.93 -25.18 -11.20
CA ALA A 391 6.21 -25.61 -10.67
C ALA A 391 6.04 -26.66 -9.54
N ALA A 392 5.00 -26.52 -8.70
CA ALA A 392 4.68 -27.51 -7.69
C ALA A 392 4.44 -28.89 -8.31
N ASN A 393 3.69 -29.00 -9.40
CA ASN A 393 3.44 -30.27 -10.07
C ASN A 393 4.71 -30.93 -10.65
N PHE A 394 5.73 -30.14 -11.03
CA PHE A 394 7.04 -30.69 -11.38
C PHE A 394 7.80 -31.20 -10.15
N ALA A 395 7.78 -30.45 -9.04
CA ALA A 395 8.34 -30.90 -7.77
C ALA A 395 7.68 -32.21 -7.30
N LEU A 396 6.35 -32.31 -7.39
CA LEU A 396 5.61 -33.53 -7.08
C LEU A 396 6.00 -34.73 -7.97
N SER A 397 6.52 -34.48 -9.17
CA SER A 397 7.09 -35.52 -10.05
C SER A 397 8.56 -35.84 -9.77
N GLY A 398 9.14 -35.27 -8.71
CA GLY A 398 10.55 -35.45 -8.33
C GLY A 398 11.53 -34.58 -9.14
N GLU A 399 11.05 -33.52 -9.80
CA GLU A 399 11.88 -32.64 -10.62
C GLU A 399 12.16 -31.32 -9.92
N LYS A 400 13.39 -30.82 -10.07
CA LYS A 400 13.73 -29.41 -9.83
C LYS A 400 13.27 -28.58 -11.04
N PRO A 401 12.18 -27.81 -10.93
CA PRO A 401 11.50 -27.27 -12.10
C PRO A 401 12.38 -26.31 -12.90
N PHE A 402 13.13 -25.41 -12.27
CA PHE A 402 13.92 -24.40 -12.97
C PHE A 402 15.00 -25.03 -13.85
N LEU A 403 15.93 -25.78 -13.25
CA LEU A 403 17.09 -26.30 -13.96
C LEU A 403 16.72 -27.34 -15.03
N LYS A 404 15.73 -28.19 -14.74
CA LYS A 404 15.35 -29.27 -15.65
C LYS A 404 14.47 -28.78 -16.78
N SER A 405 13.46 -27.95 -16.50
CA SER A 405 12.56 -27.42 -17.53
C SER A 405 13.26 -26.48 -18.51
N TYR A 406 14.26 -25.71 -18.05
CA TYR A 406 15.01 -24.80 -18.90
C TYR A 406 15.74 -25.54 -20.03
N LYS A 407 16.31 -26.71 -19.72
CA LYS A 407 16.94 -27.59 -20.73
C LYS A 407 15.95 -28.07 -21.78
N GLN A 408 14.66 -28.21 -21.42
CA GLN A 408 13.60 -28.65 -22.31
C GLN A 408 13.00 -27.52 -23.16
N LYS A 409 13.53 -26.28 -23.04
CA LYS A 409 13.08 -25.09 -23.79
C LYS A 409 11.57 -24.83 -23.64
N LEU A 410 11.00 -25.13 -22.47
CA LEU A 410 9.57 -24.89 -22.19
C LEU A 410 9.23 -23.40 -22.15
N LYS A 411 10.20 -22.55 -21.79
CA LYS A 411 10.05 -21.09 -21.66
C LYS A 411 9.27 -20.42 -22.81
N ARG A 412 9.48 -20.86 -24.06
CA ARG A 412 8.84 -20.27 -25.25
C ARG A 412 7.33 -20.51 -25.36
N PHE A 413 6.80 -21.46 -24.59
CA PHE A 413 5.37 -21.77 -24.53
C PHE A 413 4.70 -21.17 -23.30
N ILE A 414 5.47 -20.71 -22.31
CA ILE A 414 4.93 -20.23 -21.04
C ILE A 414 4.12 -18.95 -21.26
N ASP A 415 2.84 -19.00 -20.90
CA ASP A 415 1.95 -17.83 -20.86
C ASP A 415 1.32 -17.60 -19.47
N GLN A 416 1.53 -18.55 -18.55
CA GLN A 416 1.26 -18.40 -17.13
C GLN A 416 2.29 -19.15 -16.28
N LEU A 417 2.65 -18.59 -15.13
CA LEU A 417 3.33 -19.29 -14.04
C LEU A 417 2.34 -19.41 -12.86
N ASP A 418 2.03 -20.64 -12.43
CA ASP A 418 1.33 -20.84 -11.17
C ASP A 418 2.32 -20.69 -10.01
N ILE A 419 2.02 -19.76 -9.11
CA ILE A 419 2.75 -19.52 -7.87
C ILE A 419 2.17 -20.44 -6.80
N GLU A 420 2.66 -21.68 -6.78
CA GLU A 420 2.38 -22.69 -5.77
C GLU A 420 3.70 -23.41 -5.46
N ASP A 421 3.96 -23.70 -4.19
CA ASP A 421 5.17 -24.41 -3.79
C ASP A 421 4.85 -25.70 -3.04
N ALA A 422 5.69 -26.71 -3.24
CA ALA A 422 5.54 -28.01 -2.63
C ALA A 422 6.90 -28.70 -2.47
N LEU A 423 7.04 -29.46 -1.40
CA LEU A 423 8.14 -30.39 -1.19
C LEU A 423 7.98 -31.63 -2.08
N PHE A 424 9.10 -32.30 -2.37
CA PHE A 424 9.10 -33.60 -3.06
C PHE A 424 8.25 -34.67 -2.36
N SER A 425 7.97 -34.50 -1.06
CA SER A 425 7.13 -35.38 -0.26
C SER A 425 5.62 -35.24 -0.53
N GLY A 426 5.19 -34.25 -1.30
CA GLY A 426 3.77 -33.96 -1.52
C GLY A 426 3.17 -32.88 -0.63
N ILE A 427 3.96 -32.34 0.31
CA ILE A 427 3.50 -31.32 1.25
C ILE A 427 3.59 -29.95 0.57
N PHE A 428 2.47 -29.22 0.54
CA PHE A 428 2.44 -27.84 0.05
C PHE A 428 3.04 -26.88 1.07
N GLU A 429 3.73 -25.86 0.58
CA GLU A 429 4.40 -24.85 1.37
C GLU A 429 4.05 -23.45 0.89
N THR A 430 4.32 -22.45 1.73
CA THR A 430 4.22 -21.05 1.30
C THR A 430 5.22 -20.78 0.16
N PRO A 431 4.90 -19.89 -0.80
CA PRO A 431 5.76 -19.65 -1.96
C PRO A 431 7.21 -19.35 -1.59
N ALA A 432 8.15 -20.04 -2.25
CA ALA A 432 9.60 -19.99 -2.05
C ALA A 432 10.15 -20.72 -0.81
N ASN A 433 9.35 -21.56 -0.14
CA ASN A 433 9.79 -22.42 0.97
C ASN A 433 9.79 -23.92 0.63
N GLY A 434 9.40 -24.32 -0.58
CA GLY A 434 9.38 -25.71 -1.01
C GLY A 434 10.45 -26.07 -2.03
N SER A 435 10.21 -27.14 -2.79
CA SER A 435 11.12 -27.66 -3.82
C SER A 435 10.80 -27.15 -5.23
N ALA A 436 9.81 -26.27 -5.40
CA ALA A 436 9.34 -25.83 -6.71
C ALA A 436 10.17 -24.70 -7.35
N GLU A 437 11.22 -24.19 -6.68
CA GLU A 437 12.13 -23.16 -7.21
C GLU A 437 11.36 -21.88 -7.65
N ILE A 438 10.28 -21.52 -6.94
CA ILE A 438 9.40 -20.39 -7.28
C ILE A 438 10.17 -19.07 -7.37
N LYS A 439 11.12 -18.84 -6.45
CA LYS A 439 11.95 -17.65 -6.44
C LYS A 439 12.75 -17.51 -7.73
N GLU A 440 13.46 -18.58 -8.12
CA GLU A 440 14.27 -18.63 -9.33
C GLU A 440 13.41 -18.48 -10.58
N MET A 441 12.19 -19.03 -10.58
CA MET A 441 11.25 -18.94 -11.69
C MET A 441 10.69 -17.54 -11.90
N ILE A 442 10.29 -16.86 -10.84
CA ILE A 442 9.86 -15.45 -10.92
C ILE A 442 11.03 -14.60 -11.41
N SER A 443 12.22 -14.76 -10.83
CA SER A 443 13.40 -13.98 -11.19
C SER A 443 13.75 -14.10 -12.68
N ILE A 444 13.86 -15.32 -13.21
CA ILE A 444 14.24 -15.51 -14.63
C ILE A 444 13.17 -14.99 -15.61
N LEU A 445 11.89 -15.10 -15.25
CA LEU A 445 10.79 -14.58 -16.08
C LEU A 445 10.75 -13.05 -16.06
N ARG A 446 10.92 -12.42 -14.89
CA ARG A 446 11.04 -10.95 -14.78
C ARG A 446 12.23 -10.43 -15.58
N CYS A 447 13.41 -11.04 -15.47
CA CYS A 447 14.58 -10.67 -16.29
C CYS A 447 14.33 -10.82 -17.79
N ALA A 448 13.42 -11.70 -18.19
CA ALA A 448 13.03 -11.90 -19.59
C ALA A 448 11.90 -10.99 -20.06
N SER A 449 11.49 -10.00 -19.25
CA SER A 449 10.35 -9.11 -19.55
C SER A 449 9.07 -9.87 -19.87
N TYR A 450 8.82 -10.95 -19.11
CA TYR A 450 7.65 -11.80 -19.29
C TYR A 450 6.35 -11.03 -19.06
N SER A 451 5.42 -11.10 -20.02
CA SER A 451 4.17 -10.32 -20.04
C SER A 451 2.88 -11.14 -19.85
N GLY A 452 3.02 -12.42 -19.51
CA GLY A 452 1.87 -13.29 -19.22
C GLY A 452 1.35 -13.14 -17.78
N PHE A 453 0.65 -14.17 -17.31
CA PHE A 453 0.14 -14.19 -15.94
C PHE A 453 1.12 -14.83 -14.97
N MET A 454 1.15 -14.32 -13.74
CA MET A 454 1.59 -15.07 -12.56
C MET A 454 0.35 -15.25 -11.69
N THR A 455 -0.04 -16.50 -11.42
CA THR A 455 -1.30 -16.78 -10.72
C THR A 455 -1.02 -17.37 -9.34
N LEU A 456 -1.48 -16.72 -8.27
CA LEU A 456 -1.48 -17.33 -6.94
C LEU A 456 -2.54 -18.46 -6.93
N GLY A 457 -2.06 -19.70 -7.00
CA GLY A 457 -2.91 -20.88 -7.23
C GLY A 457 -3.72 -21.33 -6.01
N ALA A 458 -4.70 -22.20 -6.25
CA ALA A 458 -5.65 -22.71 -5.26
C ALA A 458 -4.99 -23.41 -4.07
N LYS A 459 -3.82 -24.04 -4.26
CA LYS A 459 -3.14 -24.83 -3.22
C LYS A 459 -2.53 -23.95 -2.12
N ASN A 460 -2.31 -22.66 -2.37
CA ASN A 460 -1.91 -21.72 -1.32
C ASN A 460 -2.91 -21.67 -0.16
N ARG A 461 -4.19 -21.96 -0.40
CA ARG A 461 -5.23 -21.99 0.64
C ARG A 461 -5.00 -23.07 1.71
N ILE A 462 -4.15 -24.06 1.42
CA ILE A 462 -3.76 -25.13 2.34
C ILE A 462 -2.84 -24.57 3.44
N VAL A 463 -2.02 -23.58 3.09
CA VAL A 463 -0.93 -23.08 3.94
C VAL A 463 -1.16 -21.65 4.44
N SER A 464 -2.02 -20.87 3.77
CA SER A 464 -2.23 -19.46 4.08
C SER A 464 -3.56 -18.93 3.54
N ASN A 465 -3.93 -17.70 3.93
CA ASN A 465 -5.05 -16.96 3.34
C ASN A 465 -4.57 -16.06 2.19
N LEU A 466 -5.51 -15.44 1.45
CA LEU A 466 -5.17 -14.58 0.31
C LEU A 466 -4.25 -13.41 0.70
N ASN A 467 -4.58 -12.67 1.76
CA ASN A 467 -3.85 -11.46 2.16
C ASN A 467 -2.40 -11.77 2.52
N ASP A 468 -2.17 -12.86 3.27
CA ASP A 468 -0.84 -13.29 3.66
C ASP A 468 -0.05 -13.85 2.47
N THR A 469 -0.72 -14.54 1.55
CA THR A 469 -0.11 -15.04 0.30
C THR A 469 0.34 -13.89 -0.59
N VAL A 470 -0.52 -12.88 -0.80
CA VAL A 470 -0.18 -11.67 -1.57
C VAL A 470 0.93 -10.89 -0.89
N SER A 471 0.88 -10.73 0.44
CA SER A 471 1.94 -10.05 1.20
C SER A 471 3.28 -10.76 1.05
N SER A 472 3.29 -12.09 1.11
CA SER A 472 4.49 -12.92 0.91
C SER A 472 5.02 -12.78 -0.52
N PHE A 473 4.15 -12.80 -1.52
CA PHE A 473 4.52 -12.60 -2.93
C PHE A 473 5.10 -11.20 -3.19
N ILE A 474 4.48 -10.14 -2.67
CA ILE A 474 4.99 -8.77 -2.78
C ILE A 474 6.34 -8.63 -2.07
N SER A 475 6.52 -9.25 -0.91
CA SER A 475 7.81 -9.28 -0.21
C SER A 475 8.88 -9.96 -1.07
N LEU A 476 8.54 -11.09 -1.68
CA LEU A 476 9.42 -11.82 -2.57
C LEU A 476 9.89 -10.96 -3.75
N LEU A 477 8.97 -10.24 -4.41
CA LEU A 477 9.29 -9.30 -5.50
C LEU A 477 10.26 -8.20 -5.08
N LYS A 478 10.13 -7.64 -3.87
CA LYS A 478 11.02 -6.58 -3.37
C LYS A 478 12.43 -7.06 -3.08
N THR A 479 12.64 -8.36 -2.88
CA THR A 479 13.96 -8.96 -2.61
C THR A 479 14.71 -9.39 -3.88
N MET A 480 14.09 -9.25 -5.05
CA MET A 480 14.61 -9.64 -6.36
C MET A 480 14.84 -8.41 -7.23
#